data_AF-A0A1V6B2Q8-F1
#
_entry.id   AF-A0A1V6B2Q8-F1
#
_cell.length_a   1.000
_cell.length_b   1.000
_cell.length_c   1.000
_cell.angle_alpha   90.00
_cell.angle_beta   90.00
_cell.angle_gamma   90.00
#
_symmetry.space_group_name_H-M   'P 1'
#
loop_
_entity.id
_entity.type
_entity.pdbx_description
1 polymer ?
#
loop_
_entity_poly.entity_id
_entity_poly.type
_entity_poly.pdbx_seq_one_letter_code
_entity_poly.pdbx_strand_id
1 'polypeptide(L)'
;MGGIKWSSAVLFLFAATLLTAAFSCSSSTGGKGTGGAEWVMMDESYVPKDDVEAFIKADAVNRGALPLFIRNHKSDKRALSGFKGRQYAGPSPRTLEMLNPGLDDWMLVDIRYKSESEREIVRTVLYLSIRGVWKVGDSGTLIASS
;
A
#
# COMPACT_ATOMS: atom_id res chain seq x y z
N MET A 1 1.91 -14.45 61.46
CA MET A 1 1.60 -14.87 60.07
C MET A 1 2.20 -13.85 59.11
N GLY A 2 3.09 -14.31 58.22
CA GLY A 2 3.47 -13.63 56.96
C GLY A 2 4.33 -12.38 57.05
N GLY A 3 5.65 -12.54 57.14
CA GLY A 3 6.60 -11.53 56.68
C GLY A 3 6.91 -11.68 55.18
N ILE A 4 7.52 -10.63 54.59
CA ILE A 4 8.66 -10.63 53.65
C ILE A 4 8.65 -9.28 52.88
N LYS A 5 9.64 -8.44 53.17
CA LYS A 5 9.99 -7.20 52.46
C LYS A 5 10.89 -7.53 51.26
N TRP A 6 10.57 -7.08 50.04
CA TRP A 6 11.51 -7.05 48.91
C TRP A 6 11.48 -5.69 48.23
N SER A 7 12.56 -4.93 48.44
CA SER A 7 13.06 -3.92 47.50
C SER A 7 13.59 -4.64 46.26
N SER A 8 13.29 -4.13 45.06
CA SER A 8 14.08 -4.24 43.80
C SER A 8 13.25 -3.56 42.70
N ALA A 9 13.58 -2.34 42.27
CA ALA A 9 14.50 -2.14 41.16
C ALA A 9 14.15 -3.02 39.94
N VAL A 10 13.25 -2.52 39.09
CA VAL A 10 13.21 -2.94 37.69
C VAL A 10 13.34 -1.68 36.83
N LEU A 11 14.61 -1.30 36.70
CA LEU A 11 15.11 -0.55 35.55
C LEU A 11 14.83 -1.42 34.31
N PHE A 12 13.79 -1.12 33.55
CA PHE A 12 13.74 -1.56 32.15
C PHE A 12 14.50 -0.53 31.30
N LEU A 13 15.81 -0.73 31.31
CA LEU A 13 16.77 -0.21 30.37
C LEU A 13 16.50 -0.91 29.02
N PHE A 14 15.65 -0.35 28.16
CA PHE A 14 15.64 -0.72 26.75
C PHE A 14 16.63 0.18 26.01
N ALA A 15 17.90 -0.18 26.14
CA ALA A 15 18.93 0.21 25.20
C ALA A 15 18.67 -0.54 23.89
N ALA A 16 18.01 0.15 22.96
CA ALA A 16 18.04 -0.20 21.54
C ALA A 16 18.57 1.02 20.76
N THR A 17 19.84 1.35 21.00
CA THR A 17 20.69 1.88 19.92
C THR A 17 20.73 0.84 18.82
N LEU A 18 20.17 1.13 17.66
CA LEU A 18 20.67 0.66 16.37
C LEU A 18 19.97 1.43 15.23
N LEU A 19 20.81 2.04 14.39
CA LEU A 19 20.54 2.68 13.10
C LEU A 19 19.79 4.03 13.09
N THR A 20 20.56 5.08 13.38
CA THR A 20 20.69 6.19 12.43
C THR A 20 21.09 5.65 11.05
N ALA A 21 20.13 5.15 10.28
CA ALA A 21 20.26 5.19 8.84
C ALA A 21 19.89 6.62 8.44
N ALA A 22 20.92 7.42 8.17
CA ALA A 22 20.77 8.54 7.27
C ALA A 22 20.19 7.96 5.96
N PHE A 23 18.87 7.95 5.84
CA PHE A 23 18.22 7.99 4.54
C PHE A 23 18.51 9.39 4.01
N SER A 24 19.76 9.54 3.54
CA SER A 24 20.17 10.60 2.65
C SER A 24 19.06 10.74 1.64
N CYS A 25 18.53 11.95 1.62
CA CYS A 25 17.59 12.47 0.66
C CYS A 25 18.22 12.31 -0.74
N SER A 26 18.14 11.11 -1.31
CA SER A 26 18.28 10.91 -2.73
C SER A 26 16.87 11.06 -3.28
N SER A 27 16.45 12.32 -3.36
CA SER A 27 15.44 12.78 -4.30
C SER A 27 15.98 12.56 -5.71
N SER A 28 16.04 11.30 -6.12
CA SER A 28 16.37 10.88 -7.47
C SER A 28 15.37 9.79 -7.85
N THR A 29 14.23 10.20 -8.37
CA THR A 29 13.65 9.43 -9.47
C THR A 29 12.88 10.34 -10.38
N GLY A 30 13.51 10.57 -11.53
CA GLY A 30 12.82 11.00 -12.71
C GLY A 30 11.64 10.06 -13.00
N GLY A 31 10.56 10.68 -13.42
CA GLY A 31 9.31 10.02 -13.73
C GLY A 31 8.33 11.08 -14.17
N LYS A 32 8.73 11.84 -15.20
CA LYS A 32 7.87 12.77 -15.93
C LYS A 32 6.82 11.91 -16.67
N GLY A 33 5.78 11.52 -15.94
CA GLY A 33 4.66 10.71 -16.40
C GLY A 33 3.38 11.49 -16.20
N THR A 34 3.05 12.28 -17.22
CA THR A 34 1.72 12.71 -17.67
C THR A 34 0.57 12.58 -16.66
N GLY A 35 0.19 13.70 -16.03
CA GLY A 35 -1.19 14.00 -15.58
C GLY A 35 -1.91 12.99 -14.69
N GLY A 36 -1.21 12.17 -13.91
CA GLY A 36 -1.78 11.19 -12.97
C GLY A 36 -1.57 11.58 -11.51
N ALA A 37 -2.37 11.00 -10.61
CA ALA A 37 -2.34 11.24 -9.17
C ALA A 37 -0.92 11.24 -8.56
N GLU A 38 -0.71 12.03 -7.50
CA GLU A 38 0.60 12.22 -6.87
C GLU A 38 1.06 10.98 -6.09
N TRP A 39 2.37 10.69 -6.12
CA TRP A 39 2.97 9.64 -5.31
C TRP A 39 3.09 10.10 -3.86
N VAL A 40 2.45 9.38 -2.96
CA VAL A 40 2.44 9.66 -1.52
C VAL A 40 3.27 8.61 -0.81
N MET A 41 4.22 9.04 0.02
CA MET A 41 4.97 8.13 0.89
C MET A 41 4.11 7.73 2.08
N MET A 42 3.93 6.43 2.28
CA MET A 42 3.24 5.84 3.42
C MET A 42 4.29 5.18 4.32
N ASP A 43 4.57 5.85 5.43
CA ASP A 43 5.41 5.38 6.53
C ASP A 43 4.56 4.99 7.75
N GLU A 44 5.20 4.65 8.87
CA GLU A 44 4.52 4.28 10.11
C GLU A 44 3.62 5.42 10.65
N SER A 45 3.98 6.67 10.37
CA SER A 45 3.31 7.89 10.85
C SER A 45 2.19 8.36 9.91
N TYR A 46 2.08 7.78 8.71
CA TYR A 46 1.08 8.18 7.72
C TYR A 46 -0.35 7.96 8.24
N VAL A 47 -1.18 9.00 8.14
CA VAL A 47 -2.61 8.94 8.48
C VAL A 47 -3.39 8.62 7.20
N PRO A 48 -4.02 7.43 7.09
CA PRO A 48 -4.84 7.08 5.95
C PRO A 48 -5.99 8.06 5.73
N LYS A 49 -6.21 8.46 4.48
CA LYS A 49 -7.32 9.35 4.11
C LYS A 49 -8.59 8.58 3.74
N ASP A 50 -8.41 7.38 3.20
CA ASP A 50 -9.48 6.50 2.71
C ASP A 50 -9.36 5.09 3.31
N ASP A 51 -10.46 4.33 3.31
CA ASP A 51 -10.49 2.94 3.80
C ASP A 51 -9.50 2.03 3.05
N VAL A 52 -9.30 2.28 1.75
CA VAL A 52 -8.31 1.54 0.93
C VAL A 52 -6.88 1.87 1.37
N GLU A 53 -6.58 3.12 1.72
CA GLU A 53 -5.26 3.49 2.26
C GLU A 53 -5.03 2.82 3.62
N ALA A 54 -6.06 2.75 4.47
CA ALA A 54 -5.97 2.08 5.75
C ALA A 54 -5.73 0.57 5.56
N PHE A 55 -6.41 -0.04 4.59
CA PHE A 55 -6.21 -1.43 4.21
C PHE A 55 -4.78 -1.68 3.70
N ILE A 56 -4.26 -0.82 2.83
CA ILE A 56 -2.89 -0.92 2.31
C ILE A 56 -1.87 -0.79 3.45
N LYS A 57 -2.05 0.18 4.36
CA LYS A 57 -1.16 0.34 5.51
C LYS A 57 -1.17 -0.92 6.38
N ALA A 58 -2.34 -1.48 6.68
CA ALA A 58 -2.45 -2.70 7.48
C ALA A 58 -1.76 -3.90 6.81
N ASP A 59 -1.98 -4.10 5.50
CA ASP A 59 -1.30 -5.16 4.73
C ASP A 59 0.23 -4.94 4.67
N ALA A 60 0.67 -3.69 4.52
CA ALA A 60 2.09 -3.32 4.48
C ALA A 60 2.79 -3.55 5.81
N VAL A 61 2.15 -3.18 6.93
CA VAL A 61 2.64 -3.45 8.30
C VAL A 61 2.75 -4.95 8.52
N ASN A 62 1.71 -5.72 8.15
CA ASN A 62 1.71 -7.18 8.28
C ASN A 62 2.83 -7.83 7.47
N ARG A 63 3.20 -7.26 6.32
CA ARG A 63 4.30 -7.75 5.46
C ARG A 63 5.67 -7.20 5.84
N GLY A 64 5.76 -6.26 6.76
CA GLY A 64 7.01 -5.54 7.09
C GLY A 64 7.57 -4.76 5.88
N ALA A 65 6.72 -4.32 4.96
CA ALA A 65 7.11 -3.71 3.68
C ALA A 65 7.12 -2.17 3.70
N LEU A 66 7.10 -1.57 4.88
CA LEU A 66 7.24 -0.12 5.06
C LEU A 66 8.72 0.31 4.98
N PRO A 67 9.02 1.54 4.50
CA PRO A 67 8.10 2.49 3.88
C PRO A 67 7.80 2.13 2.41
N LEU A 68 6.57 2.42 1.96
CA LEU A 68 6.16 2.27 0.56
C LEU A 68 5.57 3.56 0.02
N PHE A 69 5.51 3.69 -1.30
CA PHE A 69 4.85 4.82 -1.96
C PHE A 69 3.57 4.32 -2.63
N ILE A 70 2.48 5.06 -2.43
CA ILE A 70 1.20 4.78 -3.08
C ILE A 70 0.83 5.88 -4.06
N ARG A 71 0.12 5.52 -5.12
CA ARG A 71 -0.55 6.46 -6.02
C ARG A 71 -1.96 5.95 -6.29
N ASN A 72 -2.95 6.67 -5.77
CA ASN A 72 -4.34 6.29 -5.86
C ASN A 72 -4.98 6.86 -7.15
N HIS A 73 -5.36 5.99 -8.09
CA HIS A 73 -6.07 6.36 -9.32
C HIS A 73 -7.60 6.37 -9.15
N LYS A 74 -8.09 6.08 -7.94
CA LYS A 74 -9.52 5.98 -7.62
C LYS A 74 -10.21 5.04 -8.61
N SER A 75 -11.43 5.38 -8.99
CA SER A 75 -12.24 4.64 -9.97
C SER A 75 -12.08 5.20 -11.39
N ASP A 76 -10.86 5.60 -11.79
CA ASP A 76 -10.61 6.12 -13.15
C ASP A 76 -10.76 5.01 -14.21
N LYS A 77 -11.74 5.18 -15.09
CA LYS A 77 -12.04 4.25 -16.19
C LYS A 77 -10.88 4.12 -17.18
N ARG A 78 -10.10 5.18 -17.40
CA ARG A 78 -8.92 5.14 -18.28
C ARG A 78 -7.84 4.26 -17.67
N ALA A 79 -7.53 4.48 -16.39
CA ALA A 79 -6.61 3.63 -15.65
C ALA A 79 -7.10 2.16 -15.63
N LEU A 80 -8.40 1.94 -15.45
CA LEU A 80 -8.97 0.60 -15.46
C LEU A 80 -8.78 -0.12 -16.80
N SER A 81 -9.01 0.57 -17.92
CA SER A 81 -8.78 -0.01 -19.25
C SER A 81 -7.31 -0.33 -19.54
N GLY A 82 -6.38 0.39 -18.91
CA GLY A 82 -4.93 0.16 -19.02
C GLY A 82 -4.40 -0.90 -18.04
N PHE A 83 -5.19 -1.32 -17.05
CA PHE A 83 -4.77 -2.27 -16.04
C PHE A 83 -4.62 -3.68 -16.61
N LYS A 84 -3.46 -4.30 -16.44
CA LYS A 84 -3.20 -5.70 -16.79
C LYS A 84 -2.73 -6.47 -15.56
N GLY A 85 -3.68 -7.12 -14.92
CA GLY A 85 -3.46 -8.09 -13.86
C GLY A 85 -3.47 -9.53 -14.36
N ARG A 86 -3.47 -10.46 -13.41
CA ARG A 86 -3.45 -11.89 -13.69
C ARG A 86 -4.85 -12.41 -14.04
N GLN A 87 -5.89 -11.83 -13.45
CA GLN A 87 -7.28 -12.21 -13.63
C GLN A 87 -8.03 -11.24 -14.55
N TYR A 88 -7.67 -9.96 -14.52
CA TYR A 88 -8.29 -8.93 -15.37
C TYR A 88 -7.25 -8.29 -16.30
N ALA A 89 -7.59 -8.18 -17.59
CA ALA A 89 -6.78 -7.48 -18.59
C ALA A 89 -7.63 -6.43 -19.30
N GLY A 90 -7.45 -5.17 -18.93
CA GLY A 90 -8.23 -4.02 -19.37
C GLY A 90 -9.72 -4.17 -19.09
N PRO A 91 -10.15 -4.53 -17.86
CA PRO A 91 -11.56 -4.73 -17.57
C PRO A 91 -12.36 -3.43 -17.74
N SER A 92 -13.64 -3.55 -18.07
CA SER A 92 -14.58 -2.44 -17.94
C SER A 92 -15.23 -2.47 -16.54
N PRO A 93 -15.79 -1.36 -16.03
CA PRO A 93 -16.54 -1.38 -14.77
C PRO A 93 -17.66 -2.43 -14.76
N ARG A 94 -18.37 -2.57 -15.89
CA ARG A 94 -19.41 -3.58 -16.08
C ARG A 94 -18.86 -5.01 -16.01
N THR A 95 -17.65 -5.23 -16.51
CA THR A 95 -16.96 -6.53 -16.40
C THR A 95 -16.66 -6.84 -14.93
N LEU A 96 -16.24 -5.84 -14.14
CA LEU A 96 -16.01 -6.03 -12.71
C LEU A 96 -17.31 -6.41 -11.99
N GLU A 97 -18.40 -5.68 -12.23
CA GLU A 97 -19.72 -5.97 -11.64
C GLU A 97 -20.22 -7.38 -11.99
N MET A 98 -20.06 -7.80 -13.25
CA MET A 98 -20.50 -9.12 -13.72
C MET A 98 -19.69 -10.25 -13.08
N LEU A 99 -18.38 -10.05 -12.90
CA LEU A 99 -17.49 -11.05 -12.33
C LEU A 99 -17.48 -11.04 -10.80
N ASN A 100 -17.97 -9.97 -10.18
CA ASN A 100 -18.03 -9.79 -8.73
C ASN A 100 -19.45 -9.42 -8.30
N PRO A 101 -20.37 -10.39 -8.19
CA PRO A 101 -21.73 -10.11 -7.73
C PRO A 101 -21.74 -9.41 -6.37
N GLY A 102 -22.42 -8.26 -6.29
CA GLY A 102 -22.43 -7.42 -5.08
C GLY A 102 -21.21 -6.52 -4.94
N LEU A 103 -20.53 -6.19 -6.05
CA LEU A 103 -19.54 -5.12 -6.10
C LEU A 103 -20.21 -3.78 -5.77
N ASP A 104 -19.76 -3.13 -4.71
CA ASP A 104 -20.21 -1.80 -4.31
C ASP A 104 -19.34 -0.72 -4.97
N ASP A 105 -18.02 -0.92 -4.94
CA ASP A 105 -17.05 0.02 -5.50
C ASP A 105 -15.74 -0.69 -5.87
N TRP A 106 -14.89 -0.01 -6.63
CA TRP A 106 -13.57 -0.49 -7.01
C TRP A 106 -12.57 0.66 -7.08
N MET A 107 -11.30 0.34 -6.86
CA MET A 107 -10.23 1.32 -6.81
C MET A 107 -8.92 0.74 -7.35
N LEU A 108 -8.20 1.53 -8.14
CA LEU A 108 -6.85 1.19 -8.59
C LEU A 108 -5.80 1.99 -7.82
N VAL A 109 -4.81 1.28 -7.30
CA VAL A 109 -3.71 1.90 -6.57
C VAL A 109 -2.39 1.34 -7.08
N ASP A 110 -1.47 2.21 -7.47
CA ASP A 110 -0.09 1.79 -7.67
C ASP A 110 0.65 1.83 -6.34
N ILE A 111 1.39 0.76 -6.07
CA ILE A 111 2.24 0.60 -4.90
C ILE A 111 3.66 0.43 -5.39
N ARG A 112 4.56 1.28 -4.90
CA ARG A 112 6.00 1.23 -5.17
C ARG A 112 6.74 0.96 -3.88
N TYR A 113 7.51 -0.12 -3.85
CA TYR A 113 8.31 -0.53 -2.71
C TYR A 113 9.69 -1.00 -3.15
N LYS A 114 10.67 -0.97 -2.25
CA LYS A 114 12.00 -1.56 -2.49
C LYS A 114 11.98 -3.01 -2.08
N SER A 115 12.50 -3.89 -2.94
CA SER A 115 12.73 -5.29 -2.56
C SER A 115 13.98 -5.41 -1.69
N GLU A 116 14.18 -6.59 -1.11
CA GLU A 116 15.41 -6.93 -0.38
C GLU A 116 16.67 -6.76 -1.24
N SER A 117 16.56 -6.86 -2.56
CA SER A 117 17.67 -6.63 -3.50
C SER A 117 17.86 -5.15 -3.87
N GLU A 118 17.29 -4.22 -3.09
CA GLU A 118 17.22 -2.77 -3.32
C GLU A 118 16.58 -2.34 -4.67
N ARG A 119 15.93 -3.27 -5.37
CA ARG A 119 15.25 -2.96 -6.62
C ARG A 119 13.91 -2.33 -6.32
N GLU A 120 13.63 -1.22 -6.99
CA GLU A 120 12.33 -0.59 -6.93
C GLU A 120 11.32 -1.39 -7.77
N ILE A 121 10.28 -1.86 -7.11
CA ILE A 121 9.20 -2.60 -7.72
C ILE A 121 7.96 -1.71 -7.67
N VAL A 122 7.39 -1.44 -8.84
CA VAL A 122 6.07 -0.80 -8.97
C VAL A 122 5.06 -1.87 -9.36
N ARG A 123 3.96 -1.95 -8.62
CA ARG A 123 2.83 -2.83 -8.92
C ARG A 123 1.53 -2.06 -8.82
N THR A 124 0.62 -2.35 -9.72
CA THR A 124 -0.74 -1.83 -9.67
C THR A 124 -1.64 -2.88 -9.03
N VAL A 125 -2.45 -2.49 -8.06
CA VAL A 125 -3.38 -3.37 -7.37
C VAL A 125 -4.80 -2.86 -7.58
N LEU A 126 -5.68 -3.77 -8.02
CA LEU A 126 -7.11 -3.54 -8.12
C LEU A 126 -7.76 -3.97 -6.81
N TYR A 127 -8.34 -3.01 -6.10
CA TYR A 127 -9.16 -3.23 -4.92
C TYR A 127 -10.63 -3.26 -5.30
N LEU A 128 -11.37 -4.20 -4.72
CA LEU A 128 -12.80 -4.36 -4.91
C LEU A 128 -13.47 -4.26 -3.54
N SER A 129 -14.50 -3.44 -3.43
CA SER A 129 -15.40 -3.40 -2.29
C SER A 129 -16.61 -4.28 -2.60
N ILE A 130 -16.79 -5.35 -1.84
CA ILE A 130 -17.95 -6.24 -1.99
C ILE A 130 -18.66 -6.33 -0.65
N ARG A 131 -19.93 -5.92 -0.62
CA ARG A 131 -20.77 -5.86 0.58
C ARG A 131 -20.12 -5.04 1.72
N GLY A 132 -19.53 -3.90 1.37
CA GLY A 132 -18.87 -2.97 2.29
C GLY A 132 -17.49 -3.44 2.79
N VAL A 133 -16.93 -4.50 2.21
CA VAL A 133 -15.59 -5.02 2.60
C VAL A 133 -14.62 -4.86 1.44
N TRP A 134 -13.55 -4.10 1.66
CA TRP A 134 -12.44 -3.96 0.73
C TRP A 134 -11.55 -5.20 0.72
N LYS A 135 -11.23 -5.67 -0.48
CA LYS A 135 -10.29 -6.78 -0.70
C LYS A 135 -9.44 -6.55 -1.94
N VAL A 136 -8.30 -7.24 -2.00
CA VAL A 136 -7.49 -7.31 -3.22
C VAL A 136 -8.24 -8.16 -4.25
N GLY A 137 -8.61 -7.54 -5.37
CA GLY A 137 -9.23 -8.19 -6.52
C GLY A 137 -8.20 -8.79 -7.46
N ASP A 138 -7.17 -8.04 -7.81
CA ASP A 138 -6.08 -8.51 -8.68
C ASP A 138 -4.83 -7.63 -8.52
N SER A 139 -3.69 -8.12 -8.98
CA SER A 139 -2.43 -7.39 -8.97
C SER A 139 -1.74 -7.52 -10.33
N GLY A 140 -1.11 -6.45 -10.78
CA GLY A 140 -0.55 -6.38 -12.11
C GLY A 140 0.25 -5.12 -12.35
N THR A 141 0.17 -4.63 -13.59
CA THR A 141 0.80 -3.40 -14.03
C THR A 141 -0.20 -2.53 -14.77
N LEU A 142 -0.06 -1.21 -14.62
CA LEU A 142 -0.78 -0.25 -15.41
C LEU A 142 0.02 0.06 -16.67
N ILE A 143 -0.52 -0.29 -17.83
CA ILE A 143 0.03 0.17 -19.10
C ILE A 143 -0.55 1.55 -19.35
N ALA A 144 0.31 2.56 -19.43
CA ALA A 144 -0.13 3.89 -19.85
C ALA A 144 -0.76 3.78 -21.24
N SER A 145 -2.08 4.03 -21.33
CA SER A 145 -2.75 4.18 -22.62
C SER A 145 -2.26 5.50 -23.21
N SER A 146 -1.33 5.41 -24.17
CA SER A 146 -0.89 6.53 -25.01
C SER A 146 -2.04 7.08 -25.83
#